data_AF-A0A7X5TE63-F1
#
_entry.id   AF-A0A7X5TE63-F1
#
_cell.length_a   1.000
_cell.length_b   1.000
_cell.length_c   1.000
_cell.angle_alpha   90.00
_cell.angle_beta   90.00
_cell.angle_gamma   90.00
#
_symmetry.space_group_name_H-M   'P 1'
#
loop_
_entity.id
_entity.type
_entity.pdbx_description
1 polymer ?
#
loop_
_entity_poly.entity_id
_entity_poly.type
_entity_poly.pdbx_seq_one_letter_code
_entity_poly.pdbx_strand_id
1 'polypeptide(L)'
;MKVKPGKAKESPQILKARKKLKKQLEAVDAQISKKAIAKMKEAIRIWIDRHKSERVPLHKRKLFDANRHPEKAKSKYVSHLQKELKKEAGETKPSPPLAGRIKK
;
A
#
# COMPACT_ATOMS: atom_id res chain seq x y z
N MET A 1 -7.31 -31.02 -30.63
CA MET A 1 -6.18 -30.67 -29.74
C MET A 1 -5.55 -31.96 -29.21
N LYS A 2 -4.29 -32.24 -29.57
CA LYS A 2 -3.57 -33.47 -29.16
C LYS A 2 -3.21 -33.38 -27.67
N VAL A 3 -3.64 -34.35 -26.86
CA VAL A 3 -3.32 -34.46 -25.43
C VAL A 3 -1.83 -34.85 -25.31
N LYS A 4 -1.03 -34.10 -24.53
CA LYS A 4 0.38 -34.44 -24.28
C LYS A 4 0.48 -35.85 -23.67
N PRO A 5 1.31 -36.76 -24.22
CA PRO A 5 1.48 -38.10 -23.69
C PRO A 5 2.27 -38.03 -22.38
N GLY A 6 1.69 -38.49 -21.28
CA GLY A 6 2.37 -38.48 -19.96
C GLY A 6 1.48 -38.10 -18.77
N LYS A 7 0.22 -37.72 -18.98
CA LYS A 7 -0.74 -37.55 -17.88
C LYS A 7 -1.74 -38.70 -17.90
N ALA A 8 -1.76 -39.49 -16.82
CA ALA A 8 -2.80 -40.48 -16.59
C ALA A 8 -4.19 -39.80 -16.68
N LYS A 9 -5.18 -40.52 -17.20
CA LYS A 9 -6.56 -39.99 -17.27
C LYS A 9 -7.02 -39.65 -15.85
N GLU A 10 -7.46 -38.40 -15.66
CA GLU A 10 -8.02 -37.92 -14.38
C GLU A 10 -9.19 -38.82 -13.96
N SER A 11 -9.35 -39.03 -12.64
CA SER A 11 -10.48 -39.83 -12.14
C SER A 11 -11.83 -39.17 -12.51
N PRO A 12 -12.91 -39.95 -12.65
CA PRO A 12 -14.23 -39.41 -12.96
C PRO A 12 -14.72 -38.37 -11.95
N GLN A 13 -14.31 -38.50 -10.69
CA GLN A 13 -14.66 -37.56 -9.61
C GLN A 13 -13.94 -36.22 -9.79
N ILE A 14 -12.66 -36.25 -10.15
CA ILE A 14 -11.85 -35.05 -10.40
C ILE A 14 -12.39 -34.28 -11.60
N LEU A 15 -12.78 -34.98 -12.68
CA LEU A 15 -13.38 -34.36 -13.86
C LEU A 15 -14.70 -33.66 -13.55
N LYS A 16 -15.55 -34.26 -12.70
CA LYS A 16 -16.81 -33.64 -12.24
C LYS A 16 -16.57 -32.39 -11.42
N ALA A 17 -15.64 -32.46 -10.45
CA ALA A 17 -15.26 -31.31 -9.62
C ALA A 17 -14.71 -30.16 -10.49
N ARG A 18 -13.83 -30.48 -11.45
CA ARG A 18 -13.26 -29.50 -12.38
C ARG A 18 -14.32 -28.82 -13.24
N LYS A 19 -15.27 -29.57 -13.79
CA LYS A 19 -16.41 -29.00 -14.54
C LYS A 19 -17.27 -28.08 -13.66
N LYS A 20 -17.50 -28.45 -12.40
CA LYS A 20 -18.27 -27.62 -11.44
C LYS A 20 -17.54 -26.31 -11.14
N LEU A 21 -16.24 -26.37 -10.84
CA LEU A 21 -15.41 -25.18 -10.60
C LEU A 21 -15.35 -24.27 -11.83
N LYS A 22 -15.22 -24.85 -13.03
CA LYS A 22 -15.21 -24.07 -14.27
C LYS A 22 -16.51 -23.28 -14.47
N LYS A 23 -17.67 -23.91 -14.25
CA LYS A 23 -18.96 -23.23 -14.33
C LYS A 23 -19.10 -22.10 -13.31
N GLN A 24 -18.58 -22.28 -12.09
CA GLN A 24 -18.60 -21.25 -11.06
C GLN A 24 -17.72 -20.06 -11.43
N LEU A 25 -16.51 -20.32 -11.94
CA LEU A 25 -15.61 -19.28 -12.45
C LEU A 25 -16.25 -18.50 -13.62
N GLU A 26 -16.82 -19.21 -14.60
CA GLU A 26 -17.53 -18.58 -15.72
C GLU A 26 -18.73 -17.74 -15.26
N ALA A 27 -19.45 -18.17 -14.23
CA ALA A 27 -20.56 -17.41 -13.65
C ALA A 27 -20.09 -16.13 -12.91
N VAL A 28 -18.97 -16.22 -12.17
CA VAL A 28 -18.35 -15.07 -11.51
C VAL A 28 -17.80 -14.08 -12.54
N ASP A 29 -17.09 -14.57 -13.56
CA ASP A 29 -16.57 -13.75 -14.64
C ASP A 29 -17.70 -13.09 -15.46
N ALA A 30 -18.83 -13.78 -15.64
CA ALA A 30 -20.02 -13.22 -16.27
C ALA A 30 -20.70 -12.14 -15.41
N GLN A 31 -20.70 -12.29 -14.08
CA GLN A 31 -21.19 -11.27 -13.15
C GLN A 31 -20.31 -10.02 -13.16
N ILE A 32 -19.01 -10.17 -13.36
CA ILE A 32 -18.06 -9.07 -13.54
C ILE A 32 -18.12 -8.59 -15.00
N SER A 33 -19.27 -8.06 -15.41
CA SER A 33 -19.38 -7.44 -16.73
C SER A 33 -18.52 -6.18 -16.79
N LYS A 34 -17.86 -5.93 -17.94
CA LYS A 34 -17.10 -4.68 -18.17
C LYS A 34 -17.95 -3.43 -17.91
N LYS A 35 -19.27 -3.52 -18.14
CA LYS A 35 -20.25 -2.47 -17.84
C LYS A 35 -20.41 -2.23 -16.33
N ALA A 36 -20.43 -3.28 -15.51
CA ALA A 36 -20.50 -3.16 -14.05
C ALA A 36 -19.23 -2.49 -13.49
N ILE A 37 -18.05 -2.86 -13.99
CA ILE A 37 -16.79 -2.20 -13.60
C ILE A 37 -16.83 -0.71 -13.96
N ALA A 38 -17.29 -0.37 -15.17
CA ALA A 38 -17.39 1.02 -15.61
C ALA A 38 -18.34 1.83 -14.71
N LYS A 39 -19.52 1.29 -14.39
CA LYS A 39 -20.47 1.92 -13.45
C LYS A 39 -19.88 2.09 -12.05
N MET A 40 -19.18 1.09 -11.54
CA MET A 40 -18.54 1.15 -10.22
C MET A 40 -17.45 2.23 -10.17
N LYS A 41 -16.63 2.32 -11.23
CA LYS A 41 -15.60 3.37 -11.37
C LYS A 41 -16.20 4.77 -11.36
N GLU A 42 -17.33 4.94 -12.05
CA GLU A 42 -18.06 6.21 -12.09
C GLU A 42 -18.66 6.56 -10.72
N ALA A 43 -19.29 5.60 -10.04
CA ALA A 43 -19.81 5.79 -8.69
C ALA A 43 -18.73 6.20 -7.68
N ILE A 44 -17.55 5.56 -7.74
CA ILE A 44 -16.40 5.92 -6.89
C ILE A 44 -15.95 7.36 -7.17
N ARG A 45 -15.87 7.77 -8.44
CA ARG A 45 -15.51 9.16 -8.80
C ARG A 45 -16.52 10.16 -8.26
N ILE A 46 -17.81 9.93 -8.47
CA ILE A 46 -18.89 10.79 -7.96
C ILE A 46 -18.78 10.92 -6.44
N TRP A 47 -18.56 9.81 -5.73
CA TRP A 47 -18.43 9.82 -4.28
C TRP A 47 -17.19 10.60 -3.81
N ILE A 48 -16.06 10.41 -4.50
CA ILE A 48 -14.81 11.14 -4.25
C ILE A 48 -15.04 12.65 -4.42
N ASP A 49 -15.66 13.06 -5.52
CA ASP A 49 -15.88 14.47 -5.85
C ASP A 49 -16.88 15.13 -4.92
N ARG A 50 -17.97 14.41 -4.55
CA ARG A 50 -18.97 14.89 -3.60
C ARG A 50 -18.36 15.25 -2.25
N HIS A 51 -17.44 14.42 -1.74
CA HIS A 51 -16.80 14.64 -0.44
C HIS A 51 -15.48 15.42 -0.56
N LYS A 52 -15.17 16.00 -1.72
CA LYS A 52 -13.90 16.71 -1.94
C LYS A 52 -13.72 17.92 -1.01
N SER A 53 -14.80 18.64 -0.71
CA SER A 53 -14.84 19.81 0.18
C SER A 53 -14.59 19.43 1.64
N GLU A 54 -14.99 18.23 2.07
CA GLU A 54 -14.83 17.72 3.43
C GLU A 54 -13.43 17.15 3.69
N ARG A 55 -12.61 16.97 2.64
CA ARG A 55 -11.24 16.48 2.77
C ARG A 55 -10.40 17.51 3.50
N VAL A 56 -9.92 17.14 4.69
CA VAL A 56 -8.87 17.91 5.35
C VAL A 56 -7.59 17.75 4.54
N PRO A 57 -7.01 18.85 4.01
CA PRO A 57 -5.83 18.72 3.20
C PRO A 57 -4.65 18.27 4.07
N LEU A 58 -3.85 17.33 3.55
CA LEU A 58 -2.78 16.65 4.28
C LEU A 58 -1.77 17.64 4.88
N HIS A 59 -1.54 18.79 4.23
CA HIS A 59 -0.65 19.85 4.73
C HIS A 59 -1.17 20.57 5.99
N LYS A 60 -2.48 20.52 6.28
CA LYS A 60 -3.06 21.12 7.50
C LYS A 60 -2.99 20.17 8.71
N ARG A 61 -2.59 18.92 8.52
CA ARG A 61 -2.54 17.90 9.57
C ARG A 61 -1.13 17.35 9.73
N LYS A 62 -0.48 17.68 10.86
CA LYS A 62 0.70 16.99 11.36
C LYS A 62 0.28 15.67 12.04
N LEU A 63 -0.32 14.75 11.28
CA LEU A 63 -0.85 13.50 11.83
C LEU A 63 0.23 12.44 12.12
N PHE A 64 1.44 12.61 11.58
CA PHE A 64 2.51 11.61 11.64
C PHE A 64 3.84 12.17 12.09
N ASP A 65 3.82 13.13 13.02
CA ASP A 65 5.04 13.68 13.61
C ASP A 65 5.21 13.10 15.02
N ALA A 66 5.14 11.76 15.14
CA ALA A 66 5.41 11.06 16.40
C ALA A 66 6.85 11.31 16.91
N ASN A 67 7.70 11.91 16.07
CA ASN A 67 9.08 12.29 16.36
C ASN A 67 9.30 13.79 16.55
N ARG A 68 8.23 14.63 16.57
CA ARG A 68 8.39 16.09 16.63
C ARG A 68 8.87 16.61 17.98
N HIS A 69 8.68 15.81 19.03
CA HIS A 69 9.15 16.10 20.37
C HIS A 69 9.92 14.88 20.87
N PRO A 70 11.25 14.78 20.59
CA PRO A 70 12.05 13.84 21.35
C PRO A 70 11.85 14.17 22.83
N GLU A 71 11.36 13.19 23.60
CA GLU A 71 11.22 13.35 25.04
C GLU A 71 12.59 13.78 25.58
N LYS A 72 12.64 14.92 26.27
CA LYS A 72 13.89 15.39 26.86
C LYS A 72 14.34 14.32 27.85
N ALA A 73 15.53 13.75 27.63
CA ALA A 73 16.09 12.77 28.55
C ALA A 73 16.20 13.39 29.95
N LYS A 74 15.37 12.94 30.89
CA LYS A 74 15.35 13.47 32.27
C LYS A 74 16.56 13.02 33.10
N SER A 75 17.26 11.98 32.65
CA SER A 75 18.45 11.44 33.32
C SER A 75 19.69 12.31 33.07
N LYS A 76 20.39 12.66 34.15
CA LYS A 76 21.67 13.39 34.10
C LYS A 76 22.74 12.59 33.35
N TYR A 77 22.79 11.28 33.55
CA TYR A 77 23.75 10.39 32.90
C TYR A 77 23.55 10.34 31.38
N VAL A 78 22.31 10.14 30.93
CA VAL A 78 21.98 10.13 29.48
C VAL A 78 22.29 11.47 28.83
N SER A 79 22.05 12.58 29.54
CA SER A 79 22.39 13.92 29.07
C SER A 79 23.91 14.14 28.96
N HIS A 80 24.70 13.56 29.86
CA HIS A 80 26.16 13.61 29.81
C HIS A 80 26.70 12.84 28.61
N LEU A 81 26.25 11.59 28.45
CA LEU A 81 26.63 10.71 27.35
C LEU A 81 26.29 11.35 25.99
N GLN A 82 25.11 11.98 25.86
CA GLN A 82 24.74 12.71 24.64
C GLN A 82 25.67 13.89 24.34
N LYS A 83 26.16 14.59 25.36
CA LYS A 83 27.11 15.70 25.17
C LYS A 83 28.48 15.19 24.72
N GLU A 84 28.93 14.07 25.26
CA GLU A 84 30.20 13.44 24.85
C GLU A 84 30.13 12.95 23.41
N LEU A 85 29.07 12.21 23.05
CA LEU A 85 28.85 11.74 21.68
C LEU A 85 28.75 12.90 20.66
N LYS A 86 28.14 14.03 21.03
CA LYS A 86 28.08 15.22 20.16
C LYS A 86 29.44 15.90 20.01
N LYS A 87 30.29 15.88 21.04
CA LYS A 87 31.66 16.41 20.97
C LYS A 87 32.54 15.52 20.11
N GLU A 88 32.40 14.20 20.24
CA GLU A 88 33.15 13.21 19.45
C GLU A 88 32.74 13.18 17.98
N ALA A 89 31.45 13.33 17.68
CA ALA A 89 30.95 13.32 16.31
C ALA A 89 31.37 14.55 15.49
N GLY A 90 31.92 15.59 16.14
CA GLY A 90 32.10 16.91 15.53
C GLY A 90 30.77 17.51 15.07
N GLU A 91 30.75 18.80 14.73
CA GLU A 91 29.60 19.38 14.05
C GLU A 91 29.47 18.73 12.66
N THR A 92 28.75 17.61 12.57
CA THR A 92 28.35 17.02 11.30
C THR A 92 27.43 18.04 10.63
N LYS A 93 28.01 18.77 9.68
CA LYS A 93 27.27 19.72 8.83
C LYS A 93 26.02 19.01 8.32
N PRO A 94 24.84 19.66 8.35
CA PRO A 94 23.63 19.06 7.81
C PRO A 94 23.93 18.60 6.38
N SER A 95 23.60 17.34 6.09
CA SER A 95 23.74 16.82 4.73
C SER A 95 22.99 17.75 3.76
N PRO A 96 23.56 18.04 2.57
CA PRO A 96 22.88 18.88 1.60
C PRO A 96 21.48 18.34 1.31
N PRO A 97 20.45 19.19 1.22
CA PRO A 97 19.13 18.72 0.81
C PRO A 97 19.28 18.03 -0.54
N LEU A 98 18.69 16.83 -0.67
CA LEU A 98 18.65 16.07 -1.92
C LEU A 98 17.80 16.83 -2.94
N ALA A 99 18.37 17.88 -3.53
CA ALA A 99 17.77 18.64 -4.61
C ALA A 99 17.72 17.77 -5.87
N GLY A 100 16.53 17.61 -6.45
CA GLY A 100 16.38 17.06 -7.80
C GLY A 100 15.50 15.82 -7.99
N ARG A 101 14.84 15.28 -6.96
CA ARG A 101 13.94 14.11 -7.14
C ARG A 101 12.49 14.42 -7.48
N ILE A 102 12.08 15.69 -7.51
CA ILE A 102 10.75 16.08 -7.97
C ILE A 102 10.92 17.12 -9.08
N LYS A 103 10.84 16.67 -10.33
CA LYS A 103 10.52 17.55 -11.46
C LYS A 103 9.01 17.84 -11.39
N LYS A 104 8.64 19.13 -11.45
CA LYS A 104 7.26 19.55 -11.69
C LYS A 104 6.78 19.03 -13.04
#